data_AF-A0A817YP25-F1
#
_entry.id   AF-A0A817YP25-F1
#
_cell.length_a   1.000
_cell.length_b   1.000
_cell.length_c   1.000
_cell.angle_alpha   90.00
_cell.angle_beta   90.00
_cell.angle_gamma   90.00
#
_symmetry.space_group_name_H-M   'P 1'
#
loop_
_entity.id
_entity.type
_entity.pdbx_description
1 polymer ?
#
loop_
_entity_poly.entity_id
_entity_poly.type
_entity_poly.pdbx_seq_one_letter_code
_entity_poly.pdbx_strand_id
1 'polypeptide(L)'
;MTKRLKQKKYFYLQTPTKATTKNNTLTQVRIPEFNADHNEIQPFQVPSTVITTTNEITTPRTKRRLRLAETCTSFESTIVEQKRMQARERMAAKRAASTPEEAERQRILARERSATRRALLTPEEAQQQRATIREINAVRRATLTQEEVEQQRTLARERSATRRALLTPEETQQQRATIREINAARRAALTPKEIEQQRSLAVDRSMAKRATATPIEAEEQRVLARERTATRRAVRVSEEAKQQQTVAYKTTRLQKTVKQKQTVMKRKPNQDAKVDWPKLVDMDCKVNCLKNFIQHMPMDSLTESVCGICNIRRYKRELRHVPL
;
A
#
# COMPACT_ATOMS: atom_id res chain seq x y z
N MET A 1 31.49 -11.62 6.57
CA MET A 1 31.67 -10.78 5.36
C MET A 1 31.48 -11.66 4.14
N THR A 2 30.41 -11.47 3.37
CA THR A 2 30.31 -11.80 1.92
C THR A 2 28.93 -11.34 1.41
N LYS A 3 28.88 -10.11 0.87
CA LYS A 3 27.69 -9.58 0.19
C LYS A 3 27.71 -10.06 -1.27
N ARG A 4 26.77 -10.92 -1.68
CA ARG A 4 26.53 -11.25 -3.10
C ARG A 4 25.60 -10.21 -3.71
N LEU A 5 26.17 -9.27 -4.45
CA LEU A 5 25.46 -8.36 -5.34
C LEU A 5 24.91 -9.16 -6.54
N LYS A 6 23.58 -9.23 -6.68
CA LYS A 6 22.93 -9.71 -7.90
C LYS A 6 22.74 -8.53 -8.85
N GLN A 7 23.44 -8.59 -9.97
CA GLN A 7 23.29 -7.68 -11.12
C GLN A 7 21.89 -7.84 -11.73
N LYS A 8 21.17 -6.73 -11.88
CA LYS A 8 19.94 -6.67 -12.69
C LYS A 8 20.35 -6.37 -14.14
N LYS A 9 20.15 -7.35 -15.03
CA LYS A 9 20.22 -7.14 -16.49
C LYS A 9 18.93 -6.46 -16.94
N TYR A 10 19.05 -5.23 -17.45
CA TYR A 10 17.97 -4.56 -18.18
C TYR A 10 18.03 -5.01 -19.64
N PHE A 11 17.00 -5.71 -20.10
CA PHE A 11 16.79 -5.97 -21.52
C PHE A 11 16.03 -4.78 -22.12
N TYR A 12 16.72 -3.97 -22.92
CA TYR A 12 16.10 -3.02 -23.84
C TYR A 12 15.59 -3.82 -25.05
N LEU A 13 14.27 -3.90 -25.22
CA LEU A 13 13.68 -4.38 -26.47
C LEU A 13 13.66 -3.21 -27.46
N GLN A 14 14.48 -3.35 -28.49
CA GLN A 14 14.52 -2.52 -29.70
C GLN A 14 13.18 -2.60 -30.44
N THR A 15 12.62 -1.45 -30.78
CA THR A 15 11.57 -1.34 -31.78
C THR A 15 12.18 -1.37 -33.18
N PRO A 16 11.72 -2.22 -34.12
CA PRO A 16 12.11 -2.09 -35.51
C PRO A 16 11.32 -0.98 -36.20
N THR A 17 12.03 0.10 -36.55
CA THR A 17 11.63 1.03 -37.59
C THR A 17 11.68 0.33 -38.95
N LYS A 18 10.55 0.25 -39.64
CA LYS A 18 10.54 0.09 -41.11
C LYS A 18 9.58 1.09 -41.72
N ALA A 19 10.18 2.11 -42.33
CA ALA A 19 9.56 2.92 -43.35
C ALA A 19 9.48 2.12 -44.65
N THR A 20 8.31 2.16 -45.29
CA THR A 20 8.16 1.90 -46.72
C THR A 20 7.08 2.82 -47.25
N THR A 21 7.51 3.84 -47.97
CA THR A 21 6.72 4.64 -48.92
C THR A 21 6.46 3.80 -50.17
N LYS A 22 5.24 3.84 -50.69
CA LYS A 22 4.90 3.93 -52.13
C LYS A 22 3.37 3.96 -52.35
N ASN A 23 2.92 5.14 -52.77
CA ASN A 23 1.99 5.47 -53.86
C ASN A 23 0.58 4.84 -53.96
N ASN A 24 -0.36 5.77 -54.20
CA ASN A 24 -1.57 5.66 -55.02
C ASN A 24 -2.73 4.81 -54.49
N THR A 25 -3.81 5.46 -54.06
CA THR A 25 -4.90 5.99 -54.91
C THR A 25 -6.04 6.36 -53.96
N LEU A 26 -6.32 7.65 -53.82
CA LEU A 26 -7.32 8.15 -52.89
C LEU A 26 -8.71 8.03 -53.51
N THR A 27 -9.34 6.86 -53.40
CA THR A 27 -10.77 6.71 -53.65
C THR A 27 -11.48 6.95 -52.31
N GLN A 28 -12.00 8.16 -52.11
CA GLN A 28 -12.90 8.43 -50.98
C GLN A 28 -14.20 7.64 -51.17
N VAL A 29 -14.22 6.41 -50.66
CA VAL A 29 -15.47 5.72 -50.38
C VAL A 29 -16.00 6.32 -49.07
N ARG A 30 -16.97 7.21 -49.20
CA ARG A 30 -17.75 7.76 -48.09
C ARG A 30 -18.56 6.62 -47.48
N ILE A 31 -18.00 5.93 -46.50
CA ILE A 31 -18.75 4.96 -45.68
C ILE A 31 -19.62 5.80 -44.73
N PRO A 32 -20.96 5.71 -44.79
CA PRO A 32 -21.80 6.38 -43.81
C PRO A 32 -21.52 5.79 -42.42
N GLU A 33 -21.07 6.65 -41.51
CA GLU A 33 -21.00 6.36 -40.08
C GLU A 33 -22.40 5.99 -39.57
N PHE A 34 -22.62 4.69 -39.39
CA PHE A 34 -23.82 4.20 -38.72
C PHE A 34 -23.57 4.29 -37.21
N ASN A 35 -23.82 5.48 -36.66
CA ASN A 35 -23.90 5.71 -35.21
C ASN A 35 -25.20 5.08 -34.67
N ALA A 36 -25.17 3.76 -34.46
CA ALA A 36 -26.14 3.08 -33.62
C ALA A 36 -25.64 3.18 -32.18
N ASP A 37 -26.10 4.22 -31.46
CA ASP A 37 -26.25 4.31 -29.99
C ASP A 37 -26.10 5.76 -29.49
N HIS A 38 -26.93 6.67 -30.00
CA HIS A 38 -27.29 7.91 -29.31
C HIS A 38 -28.80 8.08 -29.41
N ASN A 39 -29.51 7.55 -28.42
CA ASN A 39 -30.95 7.77 -28.24
C ASN A 39 -31.17 8.77 -27.10
N GLU A 40 -30.44 9.89 -27.16
CA GLU A 40 -30.73 11.09 -26.40
C GLU A 40 -30.48 12.28 -27.34
N ILE A 41 -31.53 12.63 -28.09
CA ILE A 41 -31.58 13.88 -28.83
C ILE A 41 -31.74 14.96 -27.77
N GLN A 42 -30.65 15.65 -27.42
CA GLN A 42 -30.82 16.98 -26.82
C GLN A 42 -31.58 17.85 -27.82
N PRO A 43 -32.67 18.52 -27.40
CA PRO A 43 -33.38 19.41 -28.30
C PRO A 43 -32.41 20.51 -28.73
N PHE A 44 -32.15 20.57 -30.03
CA PHE A 44 -31.42 21.65 -30.67
C PHE A 44 -32.19 22.94 -30.37
N GLN A 45 -31.69 23.73 -29.43
CA GLN A 45 -32.22 25.07 -29.15
C GLN A 45 -31.89 25.94 -30.36
N VAL A 46 -32.85 26.05 -31.27
CA VAL A 46 -32.82 27.06 -32.32
C VAL A 46 -32.86 28.41 -31.62
N PRO A 47 -31.94 29.36 -31.91
CA PRO A 47 -32.01 30.69 -31.34
C PRO A 47 -33.37 31.28 -31.68
N SER A 48 -34.16 31.56 -30.63
CA SER A 48 -35.45 32.21 -30.75
C SER A 48 -35.20 33.64 -31.22
N THR A 49 -35.22 33.85 -32.53
CA THR A 49 -35.49 35.16 -33.08
C THR A 49 -36.88 35.55 -32.62
N VAL A 50 -36.93 36.48 -31.67
CA VAL A 50 -38.13 37.18 -31.26
C VAL A 50 -38.65 37.92 -32.50
N ILE A 51 -39.53 37.27 -33.25
CA ILE A 51 -40.34 37.94 -34.25
C ILE A 51 -41.43 38.63 -33.45
N THR A 52 -41.24 39.94 -33.22
CA THR A 52 -42.28 40.85 -32.76
C THR A 52 -43.47 40.70 -33.68
N THR A 53 -44.51 39.98 -33.23
CA THR A 53 -45.75 39.82 -33.99
C THR A 53 -46.50 41.14 -33.96
N THR A 54 -46.27 41.97 -34.98
CA THR A 54 -47.30 42.88 -35.45
C THR A 54 -48.50 42.03 -35.87
N ASN A 55 -49.67 42.38 -35.33
CA ASN A 55 -50.95 41.72 -35.62
C ASN A 55 -51.31 41.95 -37.10
N GLU A 56 -50.69 41.22 -38.01
CA GLU A 56 -51.07 41.18 -39.40
C GLU A 56 -52.06 40.03 -39.63
N ILE A 57 -53.16 40.42 -40.26
CA ILE A 57 -54.31 39.60 -40.64
C ILE A 57 -53.81 38.43 -41.49
N THR A 58 -53.55 37.29 -40.85
CA THR A 58 -53.25 36.04 -41.54
C THR A 58 -54.53 35.57 -42.20
N THR A 59 -54.62 35.84 -43.50
CA THR A 59 -55.71 35.34 -44.35
C THR A 59 -55.90 33.83 -44.15
N PRO A 60 -57.13 33.29 -44.25
CA PRO A 60 -57.43 31.87 -44.00
C PRO A 60 -56.59 30.90 -44.85
N ARG A 61 -55.99 31.38 -45.94
CA ARG A 61 -55.11 30.64 -46.84
C ARG A 61 -53.74 30.34 -46.23
N THR A 62 -53.19 31.23 -45.40
CA THR A 62 -51.86 31.07 -44.77
C THR A 62 -51.92 30.13 -43.56
N LYS A 63 -52.99 30.20 -42.75
CA LYS A 63 -53.24 29.25 -41.65
C LYS A 63 -53.48 27.82 -42.16
N ARG A 64 -54.10 27.67 -43.33
CA ARG A 64 -54.30 26.36 -43.98
C ARG A 64 -52.97 25.77 -44.50
N ARG A 65 -52.06 26.61 -45.02
CA ARG A 65 -50.72 26.17 -45.47
C ARG A 65 -49.82 25.71 -44.33
N LEU A 66 -49.84 26.37 -43.17
CA LEU A 66 -49.06 25.97 -42.00
C LEU A 66 -49.55 24.63 -41.40
N ARG A 67 -50.88 24.44 -41.27
CA ARG A 67 -51.43 23.14 -40.83
C ARG A 67 -51.11 22.00 -41.79
N LEU A 68 -51.12 22.26 -43.10
CA LEU A 68 -50.75 21.25 -44.10
C LEU A 68 -49.26 20.86 -43.99
N ALA A 69 -48.37 21.82 -43.72
CA ALA A 69 -46.94 21.55 -43.51
C ALA A 69 -46.66 20.73 -42.23
N GLU A 70 -47.36 21.01 -41.13
CA GLU A 70 -47.27 20.23 -39.87
C GLU A 70 -47.84 18.81 -40.02
N THR A 71 -48.89 18.62 -40.81
CA THR A 71 -49.41 17.28 -41.13
C THR A 71 -48.49 16.50 -42.08
N CYS A 72 -47.76 17.18 -42.98
CA CYS A 72 -46.79 16.52 -43.85
C CYS A 72 -45.56 16.03 -43.08
N THR A 73 -45.03 16.81 -42.13
CA THR A 73 -43.86 16.38 -41.32
C THR A 73 -44.20 15.26 -40.34
N SER A 74 -45.41 15.27 -39.76
CA SER A 74 -45.89 14.18 -38.89
C SER A 74 -46.18 12.89 -39.68
N PHE A 75 -46.68 12.99 -40.91
CA PHE A 75 -46.89 11.83 -41.78
C PHE A 75 -45.57 11.23 -42.29
N GLU A 76 -44.58 12.06 -42.64
CA GLU A 76 -43.25 11.57 -43.01
C GLU A 76 -42.52 10.93 -41.82
N SER A 77 -42.66 11.49 -40.61
CA SER A 77 -42.11 10.93 -39.38
C SER A 77 -42.70 9.55 -39.05
N THR A 78 -44.01 9.36 -39.23
CA THR A 78 -44.67 8.06 -39.00
C THR A 78 -44.26 7.01 -40.03
N ILE A 79 -44.07 7.39 -41.30
CA ILE A 79 -43.53 6.48 -42.34
C ILE A 79 -42.10 6.06 -42.02
N VAL A 80 -41.25 6.99 -41.57
CA VAL A 80 -39.86 6.69 -41.19
C VAL A 80 -39.83 5.74 -39.99
N GLU A 81 -40.68 5.95 -38.99
CA GLU A 81 -40.74 5.08 -37.82
C GLU A 81 -41.32 3.70 -38.16
N GLN A 82 -42.32 3.61 -39.04
CA GLN A 82 -42.82 2.32 -39.56
C GLN A 82 -41.72 1.55 -40.31
N LYS A 83 -40.92 2.22 -41.14
CA LYS A 83 -39.78 1.58 -41.82
C LYS A 83 -38.71 1.09 -40.84
N ARG A 84 -38.43 1.84 -39.77
CA ARG A 84 -37.52 1.42 -38.69
C ARG A 84 -38.06 0.21 -37.93
N MET A 85 -39.36 0.19 -37.64
CA MET A 85 -40.02 -0.94 -36.99
C MET A 85 -39.94 -2.21 -37.86
N GLN A 86 -40.28 -2.10 -39.14
CA GLN A 86 -40.14 -3.23 -40.09
C GLN A 86 -38.69 -3.71 -40.21
N ALA A 87 -37.71 -2.80 -40.19
CA ALA A 87 -36.30 -3.18 -40.20
C ALA A 87 -35.89 -3.92 -38.90
N ARG A 88 -36.37 -3.47 -37.74
CA ARG A 88 -36.15 -4.15 -36.45
C ARG A 88 -36.76 -5.55 -36.46
N GLU A 89 -37.98 -5.70 -36.96
CA GLU A 89 -38.67 -6.99 -37.08
C GLU A 89 -37.93 -7.94 -38.02
N ARG A 90 -37.51 -7.48 -39.20
CA ARG A 90 -36.68 -8.29 -40.12
C ARG A 90 -35.37 -8.73 -39.48
N MET A 91 -34.72 -7.86 -38.73
CA MET A 91 -33.48 -8.19 -38.00
C MET A 91 -33.73 -9.12 -36.81
N ALA A 92 -34.88 -9.05 -36.16
CA ALA A 92 -35.29 -9.97 -35.10
C ALA A 92 -35.59 -11.36 -35.68
N ALA A 93 -36.36 -11.42 -36.78
CA ALA A 93 -36.64 -12.65 -37.51
C ALA A 93 -35.36 -13.31 -38.02
N LYS A 94 -34.43 -12.53 -38.59
CA LYS A 94 -33.12 -13.03 -39.02
C LYS A 94 -32.29 -13.58 -37.86
N ARG A 95 -32.35 -12.95 -36.69
CA ARG A 95 -31.68 -13.45 -35.48
C ARG A 95 -32.31 -14.73 -34.95
N ALA A 96 -33.65 -14.83 -34.98
CA ALA A 96 -34.38 -16.01 -34.56
C ALA A 96 -34.17 -17.20 -35.51
N ALA A 97 -34.02 -16.94 -36.81
CA ALA A 97 -33.76 -17.95 -37.84
C ALA A 97 -32.27 -18.35 -37.96
N SER A 98 -31.36 -17.64 -37.29
CA SER A 98 -29.92 -17.91 -37.34
C SER A 98 -29.59 -19.22 -36.62
N THR A 99 -28.74 -20.03 -37.24
CA THR A 99 -28.20 -21.22 -36.56
C THR A 99 -27.28 -20.81 -35.40
N PRO A 100 -27.09 -21.68 -34.38
CA PRO A 100 -26.18 -21.39 -33.27
C PRO A 100 -24.75 -21.11 -33.76
N GLU A 101 -24.27 -21.81 -34.79
CA GLU A 101 -22.94 -21.58 -35.38
C GLU A 101 -22.83 -20.21 -36.05
N GLU A 102 -23.83 -19.79 -36.81
CA GLU A 102 -23.85 -18.46 -37.44
C GLU A 102 -23.91 -17.35 -36.38
N ALA A 103 -24.69 -17.56 -35.31
CA ALA A 103 -24.77 -16.62 -34.20
C ALA A 103 -23.42 -16.51 -33.47
N GLU A 104 -22.70 -17.62 -33.30
CA GLU A 104 -21.36 -17.61 -32.71
C GLU A 104 -20.35 -16.89 -33.62
N ARG A 105 -20.33 -17.19 -34.92
CA ARG A 105 -19.46 -16.48 -35.89
C ARG A 105 -19.72 -14.96 -35.87
N GLN A 106 -20.98 -14.54 -35.83
CA GLN A 106 -21.34 -13.13 -35.72
C GLN A 106 -20.85 -12.51 -34.39
N ARG A 107 -20.94 -13.23 -33.27
CA ARG A 107 -20.41 -12.78 -31.97
C ARG A 107 -18.89 -12.63 -32.01
N ILE A 108 -18.17 -13.54 -32.64
CA ILE A 108 -16.72 -13.47 -32.80
C ILE A 108 -16.35 -12.21 -33.59
N LEU A 109 -16.95 -12.02 -34.77
CA LEU A 109 -16.70 -10.83 -35.61
C LEU A 109 -17.04 -9.53 -34.87
N ALA A 110 -18.12 -9.50 -34.09
CA ALA A 110 -18.48 -8.34 -33.28
C ALA A 110 -17.45 -8.06 -32.16
N ARG A 111 -16.93 -9.10 -31.51
CA ARG A 111 -15.87 -8.99 -30.51
C ARG A 111 -14.57 -8.47 -31.13
N GLU A 112 -14.20 -8.97 -32.30
CA GLU A 112 -13.02 -8.51 -33.05
C GLU A 112 -13.14 -7.04 -33.43
N ARG A 113 -14.26 -6.63 -34.04
CA ARG A 113 -14.54 -5.22 -34.37
C ARG A 113 -14.52 -4.30 -33.15
N SER A 114 -15.01 -4.79 -32.00
CA SER A 114 -14.97 -4.04 -30.74
C SER A 114 -13.56 -3.95 -30.18
N ALA A 115 -12.77 -5.02 -30.29
CA ALA A 115 -11.37 -5.03 -29.85
C ALA A 115 -10.51 -4.10 -30.71
N THR A 116 -10.67 -4.13 -32.04
CA THR A 116 -9.96 -3.22 -32.95
C THR A 116 -10.35 -1.78 -32.69
N ARG A 117 -11.65 -1.48 -32.53
CA ARG A 117 -12.11 -0.13 -32.15
C ARG A 117 -11.45 0.34 -30.86
N ARG A 118 -11.44 -0.49 -29.80
CA ARG A 118 -10.79 -0.14 -28.52
C ARG A 118 -9.29 0.07 -28.63
N ALA A 119 -8.61 -0.68 -29.50
CA ALA A 119 -7.17 -0.54 -29.73
C ALA A 119 -6.82 0.77 -30.47
N LEU A 120 -7.75 1.31 -31.25
CA LEU A 120 -7.59 2.54 -32.01
C LEU A 120 -8.04 3.80 -31.26
N LEU A 121 -8.62 3.67 -30.07
CA LEU A 121 -9.04 4.82 -29.28
C LEU A 121 -7.85 5.66 -28.82
N THR A 122 -8.00 6.97 -28.89
CA THR A 122 -7.08 7.89 -28.24
C THR A 122 -7.20 7.75 -26.71
N PRO A 123 -6.16 8.17 -25.94
CA PRO A 123 -6.24 8.16 -24.48
C PRO A 123 -7.43 8.95 -23.93
N GLU A 124 -7.81 10.05 -24.58
CA GLU A 124 -8.92 10.91 -24.17
C GLU A 124 -10.28 10.23 -24.40
N GLU A 125 -10.51 9.67 -25.60
CA GLU A 125 -11.73 8.90 -25.89
C GLU A 125 -11.85 7.67 -24.97
N ALA A 126 -10.74 7.00 -24.69
CA ALA A 126 -10.72 5.87 -23.76
C ALA A 126 -11.07 6.30 -22.32
N GLN A 127 -10.68 7.51 -21.89
CA GLN A 127 -11.08 8.06 -20.60
C GLN A 127 -12.55 8.43 -20.58
N GLN A 128 -13.07 9.10 -21.61
CA GLN A 128 -14.49 9.43 -21.74
C GLN A 128 -15.36 8.17 -21.73
N GLN A 129 -14.98 7.14 -22.50
CA GLN A 129 -15.68 5.85 -22.46
C GLN A 129 -15.64 5.18 -21.08
N ARG A 130 -14.53 5.28 -20.36
CA ARG A 130 -14.47 4.77 -18.98
C ARG A 130 -15.36 5.59 -18.04
N ALA A 131 -15.47 6.89 -18.23
CA ALA A 131 -16.34 7.76 -17.45
C ALA A 131 -17.81 7.41 -17.66
N THR A 132 -18.27 7.31 -18.91
CA THR A 132 -19.64 6.91 -19.23
C THR A 132 -19.98 5.52 -18.70
N ILE A 133 -19.07 4.55 -18.82
CA ILE A 133 -19.25 3.21 -18.24
C ILE A 133 -19.36 3.28 -16.71
N ARG A 134 -18.59 4.14 -16.04
CA ARG A 134 -18.69 4.32 -14.58
C ARG A 134 -20.03 4.93 -14.19
N GLU A 135 -20.51 5.92 -14.92
CA GLU A 135 -21.82 6.55 -14.69
C GLU A 135 -22.97 5.56 -14.87
N ILE A 136 -23.00 4.84 -15.99
CA ILE A 136 -24.00 3.79 -16.24
C ILE A 136 -23.99 2.75 -15.11
N ASN A 137 -22.79 2.33 -14.67
CA ASN A 137 -22.67 1.38 -13.56
C ASN A 137 -23.07 1.97 -12.20
N ALA A 138 -22.87 3.28 -11.99
CA ALA A 138 -23.30 3.95 -10.77
C ALA A 138 -24.82 4.04 -10.71
N VAL A 139 -25.46 4.47 -11.80
CA VAL A 139 -26.93 4.49 -11.95
C VAL A 139 -27.48 3.08 -11.73
N ARG A 140 -26.93 2.07 -12.41
CA ARG A 140 -27.36 0.68 -12.25
C ARG A 140 -27.25 0.20 -10.80
N ARG A 141 -26.19 0.57 -10.07
CA ARG A 141 -26.05 0.21 -8.64
C ARG A 141 -27.05 0.93 -7.75
N ALA A 142 -27.36 2.19 -8.07
CA ALA A 142 -28.34 2.98 -7.33
C ALA A 142 -29.77 2.45 -7.51
N THR A 143 -30.06 1.83 -8.65
CA THR A 143 -31.39 1.23 -8.93
C THR A 143 -31.56 -0.19 -8.41
N LEU A 144 -30.51 -0.83 -7.86
CA LEU A 144 -30.64 -2.19 -7.32
C LEU A 144 -31.51 -2.21 -6.07
N THR A 145 -32.35 -3.23 -5.94
CA THR A 145 -33.08 -3.49 -4.70
C THR A 145 -32.13 -4.02 -3.62
N GLN A 146 -32.55 -3.96 -2.36
CA GLN A 146 -31.76 -4.51 -1.26
C GLN A 146 -31.52 -6.02 -1.44
N GLU A 147 -32.52 -6.76 -1.91
CA GLU A 147 -32.41 -8.20 -2.18
C GLU A 147 -31.36 -8.49 -3.28
N GLU A 148 -31.36 -7.71 -4.37
CA GLU A 148 -30.36 -7.85 -5.43
C GLU A 148 -28.95 -7.52 -4.95
N VAL A 149 -28.80 -6.52 -4.08
CA VAL A 149 -27.50 -6.19 -3.46
C VAL A 149 -27.03 -7.34 -2.56
N GLU A 150 -27.92 -7.95 -1.79
CA GLU A 150 -27.60 -9.09 -0.94
C GLU A 150 -27.22 -10.31 -1.76
N GLN A 151 -27.97 -10.64 -2.82
CA GLN A 151 -27.63 -11.72 -3.77
C GLN A 151 -26.26 -11.48 -4.44
N GLN A 152 -25.95 -10.24 -4.83
CA GLN A 152 -24.63 -9.93 -5.38
C GLN A 152 -23.52 -10.12 -4.34
N ARG A 153 -23.78 -9.78 -3.07
CA ARG A 153 -22.83 -9.98 -1.97
C ARG A 153 -22.63 -11.46 -1.66
N THR A 154 -23.68 -12.28 -1.68
CA THR A 154 -23.57 -13.73 -1.46
C THR A 154 -22.75 -14.37 -2.57
N LEU A 155 -23.09 -14.10 -3.84
CA LEU A 155 -22.32 -14.58 -4.99
C LEU A 155 -20.84 -14.13 -4.96
N ALA A 156 -20.58 -12.89 -4.54
CA ALA A 156 -19.21 -12.40 -4.39
C ALA A 156 -18.45 -13.13 -3.26
N ARG A 157 -19.11 -13.43 -2.14
CA ARG A 157 -18.54 -14.22 -1.04
C ARG A 157 -18.27 -15.65 -1.46
N GLU A 158 -19.19 -16.28 -2.18
CA GLU A 158 -19.02 -17.63 -2.73
C GLU A 158 -17.84 -17.70 -3.70
N ARG A 159 -17.78 -16.80 -4.69
CA ARG A 159 -16.64 -16.70 -5.61
C ARG A 159 -15.31 -16.47 -4.90
N SER A 160 -15.33 -15.73 -3.80
CA SER A 160 -14.13 -15.50 -2.98
C SER A 160 -13.76 -16.74 -2.17
N ALA A 161 -14.74 -17.46 -1.64
CA ALA A 161 -14.55 -18.71 -0.91
C ALA A 161 -14.00 -19.81 -1.82
N THR A 162 -14.61 -20.00 -3.00
CA THR A 162 -14.13 -20.97 -4.00
C THR A 162 -12.72 -20.64 -4.46
N ARG A 163 -12.43 -19.36 -4.77
CA ARG A 163 -11.08 -18.93 -5.10
C ARG A 163 -10.08 -19.27 -4.00
N ARG A 164 -10.41 -19.00 -2.73
CA ARG A 164 -9.53 -19.33 -1.58
C ARG A 164 -9.34 -20.83 -1.41
N ALA A 165 -10.37 -21.63 -1.64
CA ALA A 165 -10.30 -23.09 -1.55
C ALA A 165 -9.40 -23.71 -2.64
N LEU A 166 -9.32 -23.06 -3.80
CA LEU A 166 -8.47 -23.49 -4.92
C LEU A 166 -7.03 -23.00 -4.84
N LEU A 167 -6.66 -22.17 -3.85
CA LEU A 167 -5.29 -21.70 -3.71
C LEU A 167 -4.36 -22.82 -3.26
N THR A 168 -3.20 -22.89 -3.89
CA THR A 168 -2.10 -23.72 -3.41
C THR A 168 -1.54 -23.18 -2.08
N PRO A 169 -0.82 -24.02 -1.30
CA PRO A 169 -0.13 -23.57 -0.10
C PRO A 169 0.84 -22.41 -0.37
N GLU A 170 1.55 -22.44 -1.49
CA GLU A 170 2.50 -21.38 -1.89
C GLU A 170 1.79 -20.05 -2.17
N GLU A 171 0.71 -20.06 -2.96
CA GLU A 171 -0.09 -18.87 -3.23
C GLU A 171 -0.73 -18.32 -1.96
N THR A 172 -1.16 -19.19 -1.05
CA THR A 172 -1.69 -18.79 0.26
C THR A 172 -0.61 -18.10 1.10
N GLN A 173 0.62 -18.59 1.09
CA GLN A 173 1.75 -17.94 1.79
C GLN A 173 2.09 -16.59 1.16
N GLN A 174 2.14 -16.51 -0.17
CA GLN A 174 2.38 -15.25 -0.88
C GLN A 174 1.27 -14.22 -0.57
N GLN A 175 0.00 -14.62 -0.58
CA GLN A 175 -1.10 -13.75 -0.18
C GLN A 175 -0.99 -13.29 1.29
N ARG A 176 -0.57 -14.18 2.19
CA ARG A 176 -0.32 -13.79 3.60
C ARG A 176 0.84 -12.80 3.71
N ALA A 177 1.89 -12.96 2.91
CA ALA A 177 3.03 -12.06 2.87
C ALA A 177 2.61 -10.66 2.39
N THR A 178 1.90 -10.58 1.26
CA THR A 178 1.41 -9.29 0.73
C THR A 178 0.45 -8.60 1.70
N ILE A 179 -0.44 -9.35 2.36
CA ILE A 179 -1.33 -8.80 3.40
C ILE A 179 -0.51 -8.26 4.59
N ARG A 180 0.57 -8.93 5.01
CA ARG A 180 1.45 -8.43 6.08
C ARG A 180 2.16 -7.15 5.65
N GLU A 181 2.66 -7.06 4.43
CA GLU A 181 3.32 -5.87 3.88
C GLU A 181 2.36 -4.68 3.82
N ILE A 182 1.15 -4.88 3.27
CA ILE A 182 0.11 -3.84 3.21
C ILE A 182 -0.24 -3.35 4.63
N ASN A 183 -0.39 -4.27 5.57
CA ASN A 183 -0.71 -3.91 6.96
C ASN A 183 0.46 -3.20 7.66
N ALA A 184 1.70 -3.58 7.39
CA ALA A 184 2.88 -2.91 7.92
C ALA A 184 2.99 -1.48 7.38
N ALA A 185 2.82 -1.31 6.07
CA ALA A 185 2.80 -0.01 5.42
C ALA A 185 1.66 0.87 5.98
N ARG A 186 0.45 0.31 6.12
CA ARG A 186 -0.69 1.03 6.71
C ARG A 186 -0.39 1.48 8.13
N ARG A 187 0.21 0.63 8.98
CA ARG A 187 0.58 0.99 10.37
C ARG A 187 1.64 2.08 10.41
N ALA A 188 2.63 2.03 9.52
CA ALA A 188 3.68 3.04 9.43
C ALA A 188 3.14 4.41 8.99
N ALA A 189 2.06 4.42 8.20
CA ALA A 189 1.41 5.63 7.72
C ALA A 189 0.38 6.23 8.71
N LEU A 190 0.10 5.58 9.85
CA LEU A 190 -0.88 6.10 10.81
C LEU A 190 -0.35 7.34 11.53
N THR A 191 -1.24 8.31 11.72
CA THR A 191 -1.00 9.46 12.59
C THR A 191 -1.07 9.06 14.07
N PRO A 192 -0.42 9.79 15.00
CA PRO A 192 -0.51 9.51 16.44
C PRO A 192 -1.95 9.41 16.96
N LYS A 193 -2.85 10.27 16.48
CA LYS A 193 -4.27 10.26 16.83
C LYS A 193 -4.97 8.96 16.39
N GLU A 194 -4.70 8.48 15.18
CA GLU A 194 -5.26 7.21 14.70
C GLU A 194 -4.69 6.00 15.45
N ILE A 195 -3.41 6.06 15.85
CA ILE A 195 -2.79 5.02 16.69
C ILE A 195 -3.51 4.93 18.03
N GLU A 196 -3.80 6.07 18.66
CA GLU A 196 -4.53 6.11 19.94
C GLU A 196 -5.96 5.58 19.79
N GLN A 197 -6.68 5.98 18.75
CA GLN A 197 -8.00 5.44 18.44
C GLN A 197 -7.98 3.92 18.18
N GLN A 198 -6.94 3.41 17.50
CA GLN A 198 -6.82 1.95 17.33
C GLN A 198 -6.52 1.24 18.65
N ARG A 199 -5.75 1.85 19.56
CA ARG A 199 -5.49 1.31 20.89
C ARG A 199 -6.74 1.28 21.75
N SER A 200 -7.54 2.34 21.76
CA SER A 200 -8.81 2.35 22.52
C SER A 200 -9.75 1.26 22.00
N LEU A 201 -9.96 1.18 20.69
CA LEU A 201 -10.78 0.12 20.08
C LEU A 201 -10.26 -1.30 20.38
N ALA A 202 -8.94 -1.48 20.46
CA ALA A 202 -8.36 -2.77 20.82
C ALA A 202 -8.63 -3.13 22.29
N VAL A 203 -8.56 -2.15 23.20
CA VAL A 203 -8.92 -2.32 24.61
C VAL A 203 -10.39 -2.68 24.73
N ASP A 204 -11.29 -1.93 24.09
CA ASP A 204 -12.74 -2.16 24.13
C ASP A 204 -13.09 -3.56 23.62
N ARG A 205 -12.50 -3.99 22.50
CA ARG A 205 -12.66 -5.36 21.99
C ARG A 205 -12.14 -6.41 22.97
N SER A 206 -11.02 -6.15 23.65
CA SER A 206 -10.47 -7.08 24.65
C SER A 206 -11.37 -7.18 25.88
N MET A 207 -12.01 -6.09 26.26
CA MET A 207 -12.95 -6.03 27.39
C MET A 207 -14.24 -6.75 27.03
N ALA A 208 -14.80 -6.46 25.85
CA ALA A 208 -15.98 -7.14 25.34
C ALA A 208 -15.77 -8.66 25.25
N LYS A 209 -14.64 -9.10 24.68
CA LYS A 209 -14.29 -10.54 24.64
C LYS A 209 -14.20 -11.18 26.01
N ARG A 210 -13.67 -10.47 27.01
CA ARG A 210 -13.60 -10.97 28.39
C ARG A 210 -14.98 -11.01 29.05
N ALA A 211 -15.83 -10.03 28.77
CA ALA A 211 -17.19 -9.98 29.29
C ALA A 211 -18.08 -11.09 28.71
N THR A 212 -17.85 -11.48 27.45
CA THR A 212 -18.61 -12.56 26.78
C THR A 212 -17.94 -13.93 26.88
N ALA A 213 -16.78 -14.04 27.52
CA ALA A 213 -16.07 -15.31 27.64
C ALA A 213 -16.82 -16.27 28.55
N THR A 214 -16.92 -17.53 28.15
CA THR A 214 -17.45 -18.58 29.01
C THR A 214 -16.48 -18.85 30.18
N PRO A 215 -16.95 -19.40 31.32
CA PRO A 215 -16.08 -19.73 32.45
C PRO A 215 -14.91 -20.65 32.07
N ILE A 216 -15.13 -21.58 31.13
CA ILE A 216 -14.11 -22.50 30.61
C ILE A 216 -13.02 -21.71 29.86
N GLU A 217 -13.40 -20.88 28.89
CA GLU A 217 -12.46 -20.05 28.13
C GLU A 217 -11.68 -19.08 29.04
N ALA A 218 -12.33 -18.54 30.09
CA ALA A 218 -11.70 -17.66 31.05
C ALA A 218 -10.64 -18.39 31.88
N GLU A 219 -10.89 -19.64 32.30
CA GLU A 219 -9.90 -20.44 33.04
C GLU A 219 -8.75 -20.89 32.13
N GLU A 220 -9.04 -21.33 30.89
CA GLU A 220 -7.99 -21.64 29.90
C GLU A 220 -7.06 -20.44 29.67
N GLN A 221 -7.62 -19.24 29.54
CA GLN A 221 -6.80 -18.02 29.41
C GLN A 221 -5.93 -17.76 30.65
N ARG A 222 -6.44 -18.05 31.86
CA ARG A 222 -5.65 -17.93 33.11
C ARG A 222 -4.55 -18.97 33.17
N VAL A 223 -4.81 -20.21 32.78
CA VAL A 223 -3.80 -21.28 32.71
C VAL A 223 -2.70 -20.89 31.73
N LEU A 224 -3.05 -20.49 30.52
CA LEU A 224 -2.08 -20.01 29.52
C LEU A 224 -1.27 -18.81 30.02
N ALA A 225 -1.90 -17.89 30.75
CA ALA A 225 -1.19 -16.77 31.36
C ALA A 225 -0.20 -17.24 32.43
N ARG A 226 -0.59 -18.17 33.30
CA ARG A 226 0.29 -18.78 34.31
C ARG A 226 1.47 -19.50 33.67
N GLU A 227 1.24 -20.33 32.66
CA GLU A 227 2.30 -21.02 31.91
C GLU A 227 3.29 -20.03 31.26
N ARG A 228 2.79 -18.97 30.62
CA ARG A 228 3.65 -17.91 30.04
C ARG A 228 4.46 -17.17 31.10
N THR A 229 3.94 -17.01 32.30
CA THR A 229 4.70 -16.40 33.41
C THR A 229 5.73 -17.37 33.99
N ALA A 230 5.37 -18.65 34.14
CA ALA A 230 6.27 -19.69 34.65
C ALA A 230 7.45 -19.92 33.70
N THR A 231 7.19 -20.02 32.40
CA THR A 231 8.23 -20.13 31.36
C THR A 231 9.17 -18.93 31.36
N ARG A 232 8.65 -17.70 31.44
CA ARG A 232 9.49 -16.49 31.58
C ARG A 232 10.36 -16.51 32.83
N ARG A 233 9.81 -16.93 33.96
CA ARG A 233 10.58 -17.08 35.21
C ARG A 233 11.67 -18.14 35.07
N ALA A 234 11.37 -19.30 34.48
CA ALA A 234 12.34 -20.37 34.27
C ALA A 234 13.51 -19.94 33.38
N VAL A 235 13.23 -19.23 32.27
CA VAL A 235 14.27 -18.67 31.40
C VAL A 235 15.15 -17.69 32.17
N ARG A 236 14.56 -16.78 32.93
CA ARG A 236 15.30 -15.81 33.73
C ARG A 236 16.20 -16.47 34.78
N VAL A 237 15.69 -17.47 35.50
CA VAL A 237 16.47 -18.23 36.48
C VAL A 237 17.63 -18.98 35.82
N SER A 238 17.41 -19.54 34.62
CA SER A 238 18.48 -20.18 33.84
C SER A 238 19.58 -19.18 33.43
N GLU A 239 19.20 -17.97 33.00
CA GLU A 239 20.16 -16.92 32.66
C GLU A 239 20.92 -16.42 33.89
N GLU A 240 20.23 -16.18 35.01
CA GLU A 240 20.84 -15.77 36.28
C GLU A 240 21.83 -16.83 36.80
N ALA A 241 21.49 -18.12 36.72
CA ALA A 241 22.38 -19.21 37.09
C ALA A 241 23.65 -19.26 36.22
N LYS A 242 23.52 -19.07 34.90
CA LYS A 242 24.66 -18.97 33.98
C LYS A 242 25.55 -17.77 34.32
N GLN A 243 24.96 -16.62 34.63
CA GLN A 243 25.71 -15.43 35.04
C GLN A 243 26.48 -15.69 36.34
N GLN A 244 25.86 -16.28 37.36
CA GLN A 244 26.53 -16.60 38.62
C GLN A 244 27.71 -17.58 38.42
N GLN A 245 27.55 -18.61 37.58
CA GLN A 245 28.65 -19.51 37.23
C GLN A 245 29.82 -18.77 36.56
N THR A 246 29.55 -17.84 35.65
CA THR A 246 30.61 -17.06 35.00
C THR A 246 31.34 -16.16 35.99
N VAL A 247 30.62 -15.56 36.95
CA VAL A 247 31.22 -14.75 38.02
C VAL A 247 32.08 -15.63 38.93
N ALA A 248 31.58 -16.78 39.36
CA ALA A 248 32.31 -17.75 40.18
C ALA A 248 33.59 -18.27 39.48
N TYR A 249 33.52 -18.53 38.17
CA TYR A 249 34.70 -18.90 37.38
C TYR A 249 35.74 -17.78 37.34
N LYS A 250 35.30 -16.53 37.13
CA LYS A 250 36.22 -15.36 37.12
C LYS A 250 36.87 -15.15 38.49
N THR A 251 36.11 -15.23 39.58
CA THR A 251 36.64 -15.02 40.94
C THR A 251 37.63 -16.12 41.33
N THR A 252 37.33 -17.38 41.05
CA THR A 252 38.25 -18.50 41.32
C THR A 252 39.54 -18.41 40.49
N ARG A 253 39.45 -18.00 39.21
CA ARG A 253 40.63 -17.74 38.37
C ARG A 253 41.50 -16.62 38.95
N LEU A 254 40.88 -15.52 39.38
CA LEU A 254 41.60 -14.40 40.01
C LEU A 254 42.29 -14.85 41.31
N GLN A 255 41.60 -15.58 42.19
CA GLN A 255 42.19 -16.10 43.43
C GLN A 255 43.40 -17.02 43.16
N LYS A 256 43.34 -17.89 42.14
CA LYS A 256 44.48 -18.71 41.72
C LYS A 256 45.67 -17.84 41.27
N THR A 257 45.42 -16.79 40.48
CA THR A 257 46.50 -15.87 40.08
C THR A 257 47.10 -15.10 41.26
N VAL A 258 46.29 -14.71 42.25
CA VAL A 258 46.78 -14.04 43.47
C VAL A 258 47.63 -14.99 44.32
N LYS A 259 47.16 -16.23 44.53
CA LYS A 259 47.92 -17.25 45.27
C LYS A 259 49.24 -17.59 44.57
N GLN A 260 49.23 -17.72 43.24
CA GLN A 260 50.45 -17.96 42.45
C GLN A 260 51.44 -16.79 42.57
N LYS A 261 50.97 -15.54 42.54
CA LYS A 261 51.84 -14.37 42.79
C LYS A 261 52.40 -14.37 44.21
N GLN A 262 51.61 -14.73 45.22
CA GLN A 262 52.08 -14.84 46.60
C GLN A 262 53.10 -15.97 46.81
N THR A 263 52.93 -17.13 46.16
CA THR A 263 53.90 -18.23 46.25
C THR A 263 55.19 -17.93 45.50
N VAL A 264 55.12 -17.22 44.37
CA VAL A 264 56.31 -16.71 43.66
C VAL A 264 57.05 -15.67 44.51
N MET A 265 56.33 -14.78 45.20
CA MET A 265 56.92 -13.81 46.14
C MET A 265 57.54 -14.48 47.38
N LYS A 266 57.01 -15.62 47.85
CA LYS A 266 57.55 -16.36 49.00
C LYS A 266 58.76 -17.25 48.67
N ARG A 267 59.13 -17.45 47.40
CA ARG A 267 60.23 -18.35 46.98
C ARG A 267 61.59 -17.67 46.76
N LYS A 268 61.84 -16.48 47.31
CA LYS A 268 63.19 -15.90 47.43
C LYS A 268 63.35 -15.15 48.77
N PRO A 269 63.97 -15.74 49.79
CA PRO A 269 64.94 -15.03 50.60
C PRO A 269 66.33 -15.16 49.92
N ASN A 270 67.16 -14.12 50.01
CA ASN A 270 68.49 -13.97 49.41
C ASN A 270 68.51 -13.65 47.90
N GLN A 271 68.63 -12.36 47.59
CA GLN A 271 69.93 -11.70 47.62
C GLN A 271 69.72 -10.19 47.61
N ASP A 272 70.57 -9.50 48.36
CA ASP A 272 70.70 -8.06 48.43
C ASP A 272 70.74 -7.43 47.04
N ALA A 273 69.64 -6.80 46.66
CA ALA A 273 69.68 -5.65 45.80
C ALA A 273 68.89 -4.56 46.53
N LYS A 274 69.61 -3.57 47.04
CA LYS A 274 69.07 -2.23 47.33
C LYS A 274 68.40 -1.73 46.06
N VAL A 275 67.13 -2.09 45.86
CA VAL A 275 66.27 -1.39 44.93
C VAL A 275 65.85 -0.15 45.69
N ASP A 276 66.60 0.93 45.49
CA ASP A 276 66.18 2.27 45.88
C ASP A 276 64.78 2.47 45.27
N TRP A 277 63.78 2.49 46.14
CA TRP A 277 62.45 2.95 45.76
C TRP A 277 62.61 4.34 45.14
N PRO A 278 61.95 4.63 44.01
CA PRO A 278 61.99 5.96 43.44
C PRO A 278 61.63 6.96 44.54
N LYS A 279 62.56 7.88 44.82
CA LYS A 279 62.38 8.91 45.85
C LYS A 279 61.01 9.54 45.66
N LEU A 280 60.32 9.81 46.77
CA LEU A 280 59.01 10.43 46.76
C LEU A 280 59.04 11.61 45.79
N VAL A 281 58.23 11.53 44.72
CA VAL A 281 58.17 12.60 43.72
C VAL A 281 57.81 13.88 44.47
N ASP A 282 58.70 14.86 44.34
CA ASP A 282 58.60 16.13 45.02
C ASP A 282 57.25 16.80 44.74
N MET A 283 56.68 17.44 45.76
CA MET A 283 55.33 17.99 45.67
C MET A 283 55.27 19.10 44.62
N ASP A 284 56.35 19.86 44.45
CA ASP A 284 56.42 20.91 43.42
C ASP A 284 56.40 20.32 42.01
N CYS A 285 57.03 19.15 41.82
CA CYS A 285 56.98 18.42 40.56
C CYS A 285 55.56 17.91 40.24
N LYS A 286 54.82 17.46 41.25
CA LYS A 286 53.40 17.07 41.09
C LYS A 286 52.52 18.27 40.77
N VAL A 287 52.73 19.41 41.45
CA VAL A 287 51.96 20.65 41.24
C VAL A 287 52.23 21.21 39.84
N ASN A 288 53.48 21.24 39.39
CA ASN A 288 53.83 21.69 38.05
C ASN A 288 53.32 20.75 36.97
N CYS A 289 53.38 19.44 37.19
CA CYS A 289 52.80 18.48 36.26
C CYS A 289 51.28 18.67 36.12
N LEU A 290 50.58 18.95 37.22
CA LEU A 290 49.15 19.24 37.20
C LEU A 290 48.84 20.56 36.50
N LYS A 291 49.62 21.62 36.75
CA LYS A 291 49.47 22.92 36.09
C LYS A 291 49.68 22.80 34.58
N ASN A 292 50.76 22.15 34.13
CA ASN A 292 51.02 21.92 32.71
C ASN A 292 49.91 21.05 32.06
N PHE A 293 49.42 20.04 32.77
CA PHE A 293 48.32 19.21 32.26
C PHE A 293 47.03 20.03 32.06
N ILE A 294 46.68 20.90 33.00
CA ILE A 294 45.51 21.77 32.90
C ILE A 294 45.67 22.81 31.78
N GLN A 295 46.88 23.35 31.60
CA GLN A 295 47.16 24.35 30.57
C GLN A 295 47.14 23.76 29.14
N HIS A 296 47.52 22.50 28.97
CA HIS A 296 47.62 21.87 27.66
C HIS A 296 46.43 20.95 27.28
N MET A 297 45.51 20.67 28.21
CA MET A 297 44.26 19.96 27.90
C MET A 297 43.03 20.83 28.21
N PRO A 298 42.43 21.49 27.20
CA PRO A 298 41.17 22.20 27.37
C PRO A 298 40.06 21.23 27.79
N MET A 299 39.29 21.65 28.80
CA MET A 299 38.28 20.85 29.54
C MET A 299 37.20 20.19 28.67
N ASP A 300 37.07 20.58 27.41
CA ASP A 300 36.07 20.05 26.48
C ASP A 300 36.44 18.68 25.91
N SER A 301 37.69 18.23 26.05
CA SER A 301 38.21 16.99 25.43
C SER A 301 38.35 15.79 26.37
N LEU A 302 37.96 15.91 27.65
CA LEU A 302 38.11 14.84 28.64
C LEU A 302 36.85 13.95 28.73
N THR A 303 36.69 13.04 27.76
CA THR A 303 35.68 11.95 27.87
C THR A 303 36.15 10.76 28.71
N GLU A 304 37.46 10.58 28.90
CA GLU A 304 38.07 9.73 29.95
C GLU A 304 39.59 9.74 29.73
N SER A 305 40.34 10.50 30.52
CA SER A 305 41.80 10.36 30.51
C SER A 305 42.35 10.26 31.93
N VAL A 306 43.26 9.32 32.12
CA VAL A 306 43.98 9.08 33.37
C VAL A 306 45.35 9.74 33.27
N CYS A 307 45.72 10.56 34.26
CA CYS A 307 47.06 11.12 34.38
C CYS A 307 48.10 9.98 34.44
N GLY A 308 48.94 9.78 33.43
CA GLY A 308 49.90 8.66 33.39
C GLY A 308 50.99 8.73 34.47
N ILE A 309 51.23 9.91 35.05
CA ILE A 309 52.26 10.16 36.07
C ILE A 309 51.72 9.96 37.49
N CYS A 310 50.46 10.34 37.72
CA CYS A 310 49.84 10.37 39.05
C CYS A 310 48.69 9.39 39.23
N ASN A 311 48.25 8.74 38.15
CA ASN A 311 47.16 7.76 38.06
C ASN A 311 45.81 8.22 38.68
N ILE A 312 45.61 9.53 38.78
CA ILE A 312 44.35 10.13 39.28
C ILE A 312 43.32 10.11 38.14
N ARG A 313 42.14 9.56 38.43
CA ARG A 313 40.97 9.57 37.52
C ARG A 313 39.97 10.62 38.00
N ARG A 314 39.51 11.50 37.12
CA ARG A 314 38.35 12.37 37.38
C ARG A 314 37.15 11.87 36.60
N TYR A 315 36.05 11.62 37.31
CA TYR A 315 34.75 11.32 36.72
C TYR A 315 33.91 12.59 36.67
N LYS A 316 33.27 12.85 35.53
CA LYS A 316 32.31 13.95 35.35
C LYS A 316 31.10 13.66 36.25
N ARG A 317 30.93 14.37 37.37
CA ARG A 317 29.62 14.47 38.03
C ARG A 317 28.76 15.40 37.19
N GLU A 318 27.58 14.92 36.83
CA GLU A 318 26.58 15.57 35.97
C GLU A 318 26.26 17.00 36.44
N LEU A 319 26.75 18.01 35.71
CA LEU A 319 26.19 19.36 35.71
C LEU A 319 24.91 19.32 34.88
N ARG A 320 23.79 18.98 35.51
CA ARG A 320 22.46 19.23 34.93
C ARG A 320 22.21 20.73 34.98
N HIS A 321 21.92 21.31 33.83
CA HIS A 321 21.40 22.66 33.69
C HIS A 321 20.11 22.80 34.50
N VAL A 322 20.08 23.79 35.40
CA VAL A 322 18.85 24.40 35.90
C VAL A 322 18.56 25.57 34.95
N PRO A 323 17.42 25.61 34.24
CA PRO A 323 17.06 26.76 33.45
C PRO A 323 16.61 27.90 34.39
N LEU A 324 17.11 29.11 34.12
CA LEU A 324 16.57 30.36 34.64
C LEU A 324 15.38 30.82 33.79
#